data_AF-A0AAD6DV77-F1
#
_entry.id   AF-A0AAD6DV77-F1
#
_cell.length_a   1.000
_cell.length_b   1.000
_cell.length_c   1.000
_cell.angle_alpha   90.00
_cell.angle_beta   90.00
_cell.angle_gamma   90.00
#
_symmetry.space_group_name_H-M   'P 1'
#
loop_
_entity.id
_entity.type
_entity.pdbx_description
1 polymer ?
#
loop_
_entity_poly.entity_id
_entity_poly.type
_entity_poly.pdbx_seq_one_letter_code
_entity_poly.pdbx_strand_id
1 'polypeptide(L)'
;MEGYPPELLDPDTVNELETLIPDLSLHDRAIIQDRMRRHKIFRQLESDEDRIVVLDRITMVSGRILSFYTFTRDFIYFEACMITLKSLQPEGYRGTMFEAFLECYMRDQTGSYNVQVAEEIFEPRDEDEDGMDICYRQLFLAVMRDFPSLTSLGPYQDDKKGKTKKSGVPSERLINLAQLAVKLGFKNDEIMTLHTQAEANRYQIVTEEFLNQLQPLDRYHVDTETNLSVAQNVSDRISNTSAIVMHREEAELTTDLEKLPKKFRCSRPSYKRYLHDRQLLFLGNIYQQEVVPRSHATSFAIQRDIFLSFFGEINLHSQATEDELFASPDPPENSYHGDSSESYDTQSWDNRNHSNTDGLQEHQDGPHDEAEHQAHESRLSESPESDDPLNQPQSRADSWETHSISTLSNFWAGDDQLISLEPLTTPSDFLNGLLSQTDDILLYFWQTRQYTRLSSRSQDENLFDSKTRLLANQHQMFVSISRTKPHLVLPKDLYNTAMREKLILVGPKHDRMGLSRDLMSQVQNRIFGFLDRVNLHEPIA
;
A
#
# COMPACT_ATOMS: atom_id res chain seq x y z
N MET A 1 -8.79 -4.77 32.91
CA MET A 1 -7.66 -5.69 32.63
C MET A 1 -6.48 -4.82 32.30
N GLU A 2 -5.44 -4.85 33.13
CA GLU A 2 -4.15 -4.26 32.76
C GLU A 2 -3.60 -5.07 31.58
N GLY A 3 -3.27 -4.40 30.47
CA GLY A 3 -2.68 -5.05 29.31
C GLY A 3 -1.23 -5.46 29.57
N TYR A 4 -0.73 -6.43 28.81
CA TYR A 4 0.68 -6.80 28.84
C TYR A 4 1.57 -5.62 28.39
N PRO A 5 2.75 -5.43 29.00
CA PRO A 5 3.69 -4.41 28.56
C PRO A 5 4.17 -4.70 27.12
N PRO A 6 4.33 -3.67 26.26
CA PRO A 6 4.71 -3.83 24.86
C PRO A 6 6.11 -4.43 24.68
N GLU A 7 6.96 -4.40 25.71
CA GLU A 7 8.31 -4.98 25.72
C GLU A 7 8.32 -6.51 25.51
N LEU A 8 7.18 -7.19 25.78
CA LEU A 8 7.01 -8.62 25.56
C LEU A 8 6.87 -9.01 24.09
N LEU A 9 6.69 -8.03 23.18
CA LEU A 9 6.63 -8.23 21.74
C LEU A 9 8.00 -7.96 21.10
N ASP A 10 8.63 -9.02 20.58
CA ASP A 10 9.93 -8.92 19.90
C ASP A 10 9.80 -8.83 18.36
N PRO A 11 10.81 -8.27 17.66
CA PRO A 11 10.79 -8.15 16.20
C PRO A 11 10.70 -9.47 15.42
N ASP A 12 11.22 -10.58 15.96
CA ASP A 12 11.11 -11.89 15.30
C ASP A 12 9.64 -12.33 15.33
N THR A 13 8.97 -12.15 16.46
CA THR A 13 7.53 -12.42 16.60
C THR A 13 6.71 -11.66 15.56
N VAL A 14 6.99 -10.36 15.38
CA VAL A 14 6.31 -9.55 14.35
C VAL A 14 6.58 -10.09 12.95
N ASN A 15 7.85 -10.39 12.62
CA ASN A 15 8.24 -10.92 11.31
C ASN A 15 7.57 -12.25 10.97
N GLU A 16 7.34 -13.09 11.97
CA GLU A 16 6.68 -14.37 11.82
C GLU A 16 5.16 -14.22 11.63
N LEU A 17 4.55 -13.21 12.23
CA LEU A 17 3.10 -13.06 12.25
C LEU A 17 2.55 -12.15 11.16
N GLU A 18 3.28 -11.10 10.79
CA GLU A 18 2.81 -10.11 9.81
C GLU A 18 2.41 -10.79 8.49
N THR A 19 1.38 -10.27 7.84
CA THR A 19 0.77 -10.78 6.58
C THR A 19 0.03 -12.11 6.66
N LEU A 20 0.03 -12.80 7.81
CA LEU A 20 -0.81 -13.99 8.02
C LEU A 20 -2.26 -13.56 8.21
N ILE A 21 -3.21 -14.36 7.71
CA ILE A 21 -4.66 -14.08 7.76
C ILE A 21 -5.40 -15.29 8.36
N PRO A 22 -5.33 -15.47 9.69
CA PRO A 22 -5.71 -16.72 10.35
C PRO A 22 -7.21 -16.99 10.38
N ASP A 23 -8.04 -15.95 10.25
CA ASP A 23 -9.49 -16.06 10.10
C ASP A 23 -9.87 -16.81 8.80
N LEU A 24 -9.21 -16.50 7.67
CA LEU A 24 -9.47 -17.09 6.36
C LEU A 24 -8.61 -18.32 6.03
N SER A 25 -7.33 -18.31 6.41
CA SER A 25 -6.33 -19.31 5.99
C SER A 25 -6.07 -20.32 7.11
N LEU A 26 -6.58 -21.54 6.96
CA LEU A 26 -6.32 -22.64 7.88
C LEU A 26 -4.83 -22.96 7.99
N HIS A 27 -4.08 -22.80 6.89
CA HIS A 27 -2.63 -22.97 6.89
C HIS A 27 -1.92 -21.90 7.72
N ASP A 28 -2.34 -20.63 7.64
CA ASP A 28 -1.75 -19.55 8.42
C ASP A 28 -2.06 -19.74 9.91
N ARG A 29 -3.30 -20.13 10.24
CA ARG A 29 -3.69 -20.49 11.61
C ARG A 29 -2.83 -21.62 12.17
N ALA A 30 -2.60 -22.69 11.40
CA ALA A 30 -1.74 -23.79 11.80
C ALA A 30 -0.27 -23.37 11.99
N ILE A 31 0.24 -22.46 11.14
CA ILE A 31 1.58 -21.87 11.30
C ILE A 31 1.69 -21.14 12.64
N ILE A 32 0.71 -20.30 12.99
CA ILE A 32 0.71 -19.55 14.24
C ILE A 32 0.67 -20.51 15.44
N GLN A 33 -0.22 -21.50 15.41
CA GLN A 33 -0.33 -22.52 16.47
C GLN A 33 0.99 -23.30 16.65
N ASP A 34 1.60 -23.77 15.57
CA ASP A 34 2.87 -24.50 15.64
C ASP A 34 4.00 -23.62 16.18
N ARG A 35 4.08 -22.35 15.77
CA ARG A 35 5.09 -21.41 16.25
C ARG A 35 4.89 -21.04 17.72
N MET A 36 3.64 -20.89 18.17
CA MET A 36 3.30 -20.67 19.58
C MET A 36 3.74 -21.89 20.40
N ARG A 37 3.40 -23.11 19.95
CA ARG A 37 3.78 -24.36 20.62
C ARG A 37 5.29 -24.57 20.71
N ARG A 38 6.04 -24.18 19.67
CA ARG A 38 7.52 -24.30 19.63
C ARG A 38 8.24 -23.14 20.31
N HIS A 39 7.52 -22.25 20.99
CA HIS A 39 8.09 -21.06 21.63
C HIS A 39 8.90 -20.18 20.67
N LYS A 40 8.48 -20.11 19.40
CA LYS A 40 9.15 -19.31 18.36
C LYS A 40 8.66 -17.87 18.34
N ILE A 41 7.38 -17.67 18.66
CA ILE A 41 6.72 -16.38 18.83
C ILE A 41 6.36 -16.15 20.30
N PHE A 42 6.33 -14.89 20.72
CA PHE A 42 6.10 -14.44 22.10
C PHE A 42 7.05 -15.11 23.09
N ARG A 43 8.36 -15.10 22.81
CA ARG A 43 9.35 -15.88 23.59
C ARG A 43 9.47 -15.45 25.05
N GLN A 44 9.15 -14.19 25.33
CA GLN A 44 9.20 -13.62 26.68
C GLN A 44 7.96 -13.96 27.52
N LEU A 45 6.92 -14.53 26.89
CA LEU A 45 5.71 -14.95 27.59
C LEU A 45 5.90 -16.36 28.14
N GLU A 46 6.23 -16.46 29.44
CA GLU A 46 6.54 -17.72 30.13
C GLU A 46 5.30 -18.48 30.59
N SER A 47 4.21 -17.77 30.91
CA SER A 47 2.95 -18.38 31.40
C SER A 47 2.21 -19.08 30.27
N ASP A 48 2.01 -20.40 30.38
CA ASP A 48 1.24 -21.17 29.41
C ASP A 48 -0.22 -20.70 29.29
N GLU A 49 -0.81 -20.24 30.39
CA GLU A 49 -2.17 -19.67 30.40
C GLU A 49 -2.24 -18.40 29.54
N ASP A 50 -1.26 -17.50 29.70
CA ASP A 50 -1.20 -16.28 28.91
C ASP A 50 -0.97 -16.59 27.42
N ARG A 51 -0.14 -17.60 27.12
CA ARG A 51 0.12 -18.04 25.74
C ARG A 51 -1.13 -18.57 25.06
N ILE A 52 -1.99 -19.29 25.79
CA ILE A 52 -3.29 -19.75 25.29
C ILE A 52 -4.18 -18.55 24.97
N VAL A 53 -4.29 -17.58 25.89
CA VAL A 53 -5.09 -16.36 25.68
C VAL A 53 -4.60 -15.57 24.46
N VAL A 54 -3.29 -15.39 24.30
CA VAL A 54 -2.71 -14.70 23.14
C VAL A 54 -2.97 -15.48 21.86
N LEU A 55 -2.84 -16.81 21.89
CA LEU A 55 -3.09 -17.68 20.73
C LEU A 55 -4.55 -17.60 20.26
N ASP A 56 -5.50 -17.63 21.20
CA ASP A 56 -6.92 -17.51 20.87
C ASP A 56 -7.21 -16.16 20.22
N ARG A 57 -6.71 -15.07 20.81
CA ARG A 57 -6.92 -13.72 20.27
C ARG A 57 -6.29 -13.54 18.88
N ILE A 58 -5.05 -13.98 18.70
CA ILE A 58 -4.35 -13.76 17.42
C ILE A 58 -4.96 -14.59 16.28
N THR A 59 -5.53 -15.75 16.58
CA THR A 59 -6.20 -16.59 15.57
C THR A 59 -7.61 -16.10 15.21
N MET A 60 -8.16 -15.17 15.99
CA MET A 60 -9.44 -14.49 15.75
C MET A 60 -9.29 -13.11 15.11
N VAL A 61 -8.05 -12.67 14.80
CA VAL A 61 -7.82 -11.42 14.07
C VAL A 61 -8.57 -11.48 12.74
N SER A 62 -9.49 -10.55 12.53
CA SER A 62 -10.15 -10.34 11.24
C SER A 62 -9.13 -9.76 10.27
N GLY A 63 -8.95 -10.42 9.13
CA GLY A 63 -8.01 -9.97 8.13
C GLY A 63 -6.55 -10.28 8.45
N ARG A 64 -5.64 -9.56 7.77
CA ARG A 64 -4.20 -9.75 7.94
C ARG A 64 -3.75 -9.23 9.30
N ILE A 65 -2.81 -9.95 9.92
CA ILE A 65 -2.03 -9.40 11.02
C ILE A 65 -1.14 -8.29 10.47
N LEU A 66 -1.48 -7.04 10.82
CA LEU A 66 -0.82 -5.84 10.33
C LEU A 66 0.44 -5.52 11.15
N SER A 67 1.39 -4.83 10.51
CA SER A 67 2.58 -4.26 11.11
C SER A 67 2.90 -2.91 10.45
N PHE A 68 3.85 -2.14 11.00
CA PHE A 68 4.33 -0.92 10.31
C PHE A 68 4.91 -1.21 8.93
N TYR A 69 5.47 -2.41 8.73
CA TYR A 69 5.90 -2.86 7.41
C TYR A 69 4.70 -2.98 6.47
N THR A 70 3.65 -3.73 6.85
CA THR A 70 2.46 -3.89 5.96
C THR A 70 1.79 -2.55 5.69
N PHE A 71 1.65 -1.69 6.70
CA PHE A 71 1.11 -0.34 6.54
C PHE A 71 1.91 0.46 5.50
N THR A 72 3.24 0.52 5.62
CA THR A 72 4.08 1.26 4.67
C THR A 72 3.98 0.70 3.25
N ARG A 73 3.91 -0.63 3.11
CA ARG A 73 3.78 -1.30 1.80
C ARG A 73 2.43 -1.04 1.14
N ASP A 74 1.37 -1.08 1.93
CA ASP A 74 -0.01 -0.85 1.48
C ASP A 74 -0.22 0.64 1.17
N PHE A 75 0.35 1.54 1.98
CA PHE A 75 0.33 2.99 1.76
C PHE A 75 0.94 3.39 0.42
N ILE A 76 2.07 2.80 0.00
CA ILE A 76 2.65 3.07 -1.34
C ILE A 76 1.64 2.78 -2.47
N TYR A 77 0.83 1.73 -2.31
CA TYR A 77 -0.17 1.39 -3.31
C TYR A 77 -1.37 2.35 -3.26
N PHE A 78 -1.84 2.67 -2.05
CA PHE A 78 -2.94 3.61 -1.83
C PHE A 78 -2.60 5.06 -2.23
N GLU A 79 -1.39 5.53 -1.94
CA GLU A 79 -0.88 6.83 -2.35
C GLU A 79 -0.89 6.97 -3.87
N ALA A 80 -0.47 5.94 -4.60
CA ALA A 80 -0.53 5.96 -6.06
C ALA A 80 -1.97 6.08 -6.58
N CYS A 81 -2.92 5.40 -5.94
CA CYS A 81 -4.33 5.53 -6.29
C CYS A 81 -4.87 6.94 -5.98
N MET A 82 -4.46 7.50 -4.85
CA MET A 82 -4.81 8.85 -4.42
C MET A 82 -4.30 9.95 -5.34
N ILE A 83 -3.06 9.82 -5.83
CA ILE A 83 -2.49 10.77 -6.79
C ILE A 83 -3.31 10.79 -8.09
N THR A 84 -3.81 9.64 -8.55
CA THR A 84 -4.73 9.59 -9.68
C THR A 84 -6.06 10.28 -9.37
N LEU A 85 -6.66 10.06 -8.20
CA LEU A 85 -7.90 10.76 -7.84
C LEU A 85 -7.70 12.27 -7.70
N LYS A 86 -6.52 12.69 -7.27
CA LYS A 86 -6.14 14.11 -7.22
C LYS A 86 -6.13 14.78 -8.59
N SER A 87 -5.87 14.04 -9.69
CA SER A 87 -5.95 14.63 -11.04
C SER A 87 -7.39 14.92 -11.49
N LEU A 88 -8.40 14.51 -10.71
CA LEU A 88 -9.79 14.89 -10.89
C LEU A 88 -10.18 16.14 -10.08
N GLN A 89 -9.24 16.74 -9.35
CA GLN A 89 -9.50 17.90 -8.49
C GLN A 89 -8.82 19.15 -9.06
N PRO A 90 -9.35 20.35 -8.72
CA PRO A 90 -8.73 21.61 -9.13
C PRO A 90 -7.27 21.74 -8.71
N GLU A 91 -6.47 22.34 -9.60
CA GLU A 91 -5.07 22.62 -9.28
C GLU A 91 -4.97 23.54 -8.05
N GLY A 92 -4.19 23.11 -7.07
CA GLY A 92 -3.94 23.91 -5.88
C GLY A 92 -5.03 23.89 -4.81
N TYR A 93 -5.99 22.95 -4.86
CA TYR A 93 -6.95 22.72 -3.77
C TYR A 93 -6.22 22.61 -2.41
N ARG A 94 -6.74 23.33 -1.40
CA ARG A 94 -6.17 23.44 -0.05
C ARG A 94 -7.09 22.79 0.97
N GLY A 95 -7.09 21.46 0.99
CA GLY A 95 -7.86 20.65 1.94
C GLY A 95 -7.51 19.17 1.78
N THR A 96 -8.22 18.32 2.49
CA THR A 96 -8.11 16.88 2.31
C THR A 96 -8.82 16.46 1.02
N MET A 97 -8.38 15.35 0.42
CA MET A 97 -9.03 14.82 -0.77
C MET A 97 -10.50 14.44 -0.53
N PHE A 98 -10.83 13.98 0.68
CA PHE A 98 -12.20 13.68 1.05
C PHE A 98 -13.08 14.93 1.05
N GLU A 99 -12.61 16.04 1.64
CA GLU A 99 -13.31 17.34 1.59
C GLU A 99 -13.51 17.82 0.15
N ALA A 100 -12.49 17.68 -0.71
CA ALA A 100 -12.60 18.06 -2.12
C ALA A 100 -13.74 17.31 -2.86
N PHE A 101 -13.83 16.00 -2.62
CA PHE A 101 -14.90 15.19 -3.19
C PHE A 101 -16.26 15.45 -2.53
N LEU A 102 -16.29 15.76 -1.22
CA LEU A 102 -17.50 16.17 -0.53
C LEU A 102 -18.09 17.45 -1.10
N GLU A 103 -17.25 18.47 -1.34
CA GLU A 103 -17.66 19.78 -1.87
C GLU A 103 -18.25 19.69 -3.27
N CYS A 104 -17.81 18.71 -4.07
CA CYS A 104 -18.30 18.51 -5.44
C CYS A 104 -19.32 17.38 -5.59
N TYR A 105 -19.77 16.78 -4.47
CA TYR A 105 -20.78 15.73 -4.48
C TYR A 105 -22.20 16.32 -4.54
N MET A 106 -22.96 15.91 -5.54
CA MET A 106 -24.37 16.27 -5.71
C MET A 106 -25.24 15.02 -5.80
N ARG A 107 -26.23 14.93 -4.91
CA ARG A 107 -27.28 13.91 -4.99
C ARG A 107 -28.21 14.20 -6.17
N ASP A 108 -28.82 13.16 -6.70
CA ASP A 108 -29.91 13.32 -7.65
C ASP A 108 -31.18 13.86 -6.97
N GLN A 109 -32.20 14.21 -7.76
CA GLN A 109 -33.45 14.79 -7.25
C GLN A 109 -34.25 13.79 -6.40
N THR A 110 -33.95 12.50 -6.49
CA THR A 110 -34.61 11.41 -5.77
C THR A 110 -33.87 11.03 -4.49
N GLY A 111 -32.70 11.62 -4.22
CA GLY A 111 -31.84 11.28 -3.08
C GLY A 111 -31.06 9.97 -3.26
N SER A 112 -31.23 9.30 -4.40
CA SER A 112 -30.59 8.03 -4.72
C SER A 112 -29.15 8.21 -5.19
N TYR A 113 -28.38 7.13 -5.13
CA TYR A 113 -27.02 7.07 -5.66
C TYR A 113 -26.79 5.76 -6.42
N ASN A 114 -25.78 5.75 -7.28
CA ASN A 114 -25.46 4.59 -8.10
C ASN A 114 -24.37 3.73 -7.46
N VAL A 115 -24.57 2.41 -7.46
CA VAL A 115 -23.54 1.42 -7.13
C VAL A 115 -23.15 0.67 -8.39
N GLN A 116 -21.87 0.76 -8.75
CA GLN A 116 -21.27 0.02 -9.84
C GLN A 116 -21.06 -1.45 -9.42
N VAL A 117 -21.75 -2.36 -10.09
CA VAL A 117 -21.68 -3.81 -9.83
C VAL A 117 -20.82 -4.55 -10.86
N ALA A 118 -20.61 -3.96 -12.03
CA ALA A 118 -19.66 -4.42 -13.05
C ALA A 118 -19.23 -3.24 -13.95
N GLU A 119 -18.33 -3.47 -14.90
CA GLU A 119 -17.95 -2.43 -15.87
C GLU A 119 -19.18 -1.95 -16.65
N GLU A 120 -19.43 -0.63 -16.61
CA GLU A 120 -20.61 0.03 -17.17
C GLU A 120 -22.00 -0.39 -16.62
N ILE A 121 -22.08 -1.25 -15.60
CA ILE A 121 -23.36 -1.67 -14.98
C ILE A 121 -23.51 -1.04 -13.61
N PHE A 122 -24.66 -0.37 -13.42
CA PHE A 122 -25.00 0.36 -12.21
C PHE A 122 -26.37 -0.06 -11.69
N GLU A 123 -26.47 -0.17 -10.37
CA GLU A 123 -27.73 -0.37 -9.66
C GLU A 123 -28.02 0.87 -8.83
N PRO A 124 -29.22 1.46 -8.94
CA PRO A 124 -29.63 2.54 -8.05
C PRO A 124 -29.82 2.00 -6.63
N ARG A 125 -29.45 2.80 -5.64
CA ARG A 125 -29.68 2.56 -4.22
C ARG A 125 -30.42 3.76 -3.63
N ASP A 126 -31.34 3.45 -2.73
CA ASP A 126 -32.17 4.44 -2.02
C ASP A 126 -31.34 5.26 -1.02
N GLU A 127 -31.96 6.29 -0.43
CA GLU A 127 -31.30 7.20 0.51
C GLU A 127 -30.61 6.45 1.65
N ASP A 128 -29.30 6.71 1.77
CA ASP A 128 -28.44 6.30 2.87
C ASP A 128 -27.67 7.53 3.36
N GLU A 129 -27.44 7.64 4.67
CA GLU A 129 -26.61 8.71 5.24
C GLU A 129 -25.18 8.62 4.66
N ASP A 130 -24.71 7.42 4.34
CA ASP A 130 -23.35 7.14 3.88
C ASP A 130 -23.16 7.20 2.34
N GLY A 131 -24.17 7.66 1.58
CA GLY A 131 -24.15 7.63 0.11
C GLY A 131 -22.93 8.30 -0.55
N MET A 132 -22.40 9.39 0.03
CA MET A 132 -21.17 10.02 -0.47
C MET A 132 -19.95 9.13 -0.26
N ASP A 133 -19.78 8.57 0.94
CA ASP A 133 -18.66 7.71 1.28
C ASP A 133 -18.66 6.44 0.41
N ILE A 134 -19.84 5.86 0.19
CA ILE A 134 -20.03 4.73 -0.73
C ILE A 134 -19.60 5.11 -2.16
N CYS A 135 -20.02 6.27 -2.67
CA CYS A 135 -19.58 6.77 -3.98
C CYS A 135 -18.07 7.04 -4.04
N TYR A 136 -17.48 7.63 -3.00
CA TYR A 136 -16.05 7.93 -2.94
C TYR A 136 -15.20 6.65 -2.96
N ARG A 137 -15.61 5.63 -2.23
CA ARG A 137 -14.99 4.29 -2.21
C ARG A 137 -15.02 3.61 -3.57
N GLN A 138 -16.08 3.80 -4.36
CA GLN A 138 -16.16 3.27 -5.72
C GLN A 138 -15.10 3.88 -6.65
N LEU A 139 -14.77 5.17 -6.48
CA LEU A 139 -13.68 5.80 -7.22
C LEU A 139 -12.33 5.15 -6.92
N PHE A 140 -12.06 4.83 -5.65
CA PHE A 140 -10.84 4.11 -5.28
C PHE A 140 -10.78 2.73 -5.90
N LEU A 141 -11.88 1.97 -5.82
CA LEU A 141 -11.94 0.64 -6.43
C LEU A 141 -11.70 0.72 -7.95
N ALA A 142 -12.25 1.74 -8.62
CA ALA A 142 -12.00 1.97 -10.04
C ALA A 142 -10.53 2.25 -10.35
N VAL A 143 -9.87 3.08 -9.54
CA VAL A 143 -8.43 3.32 -9.68
C VAL A 143 -7.64 2.05 -9.38
N MET A 144 -8.01 1.25 -8.39
CA MET A 144 -7.38 -0.04 -8.12
C MET A 144 -7.55 -1.04 -9.28
N ARG A 145 -8.67 -1.02 -10.02
CA ARG A 145 -8.87 -1.86 -11.23
C ARG A 145 -7.93 -1.48 -12.37
N ASP A 146 -7.66 -0.19 -12.53
CA ASP A 146 -6.92 0.37 -13.66
C ASP A 146 -5.56 0.99 -13.29
N PHE A 147 -5.08 0.72 -12.07
CA PHE A 147 -3.85 1.29 -11.52
C PHE A 147 -2.61 1.13 -12.42
N PRO A 148 -2.40 0.04 -13.19
CA PRO A 148 -1.18 -0.11 -14.00
C PRO A 148 -1.09 0.93 -15.14
N SER A 149 -2.25 1.42 -15.56
CA SER A 149 -2.42 2.38 -16.65
C SER A 149 -2.62 3.80 -16.11
N LEU A 150 -3.27 3.95 -14.96
CA LEU A 150 -3.53 5.25 -14.31
C LEU A 150 -2.38 5.75 -13.42
N THR A 151 -1.46 4.88 -13.02
CA THR A 151 -0.39 5.24 -12.07
C THR A 151 1.01 4.94 -12.63
N SER A 152 2.02 5.46 -11.95
CA SER A 152 3.43 5.10 -12.21
C SER A 152 3.77 3.68 -11.73
N LEU A 153 2.92 3.06 -10.90
CA LEU A 153 3.09 1.70 -10.41
C LEU A 153 2.59 0.68 -11.44
N GLY A 154 3.25 -0.47 -11.48
CA GLY A 154 2.78 -1.65 -12.20
C GLY A 154 2.71 -2.86 -11.27
N PRO A 155 1.89 -3.88 -11.59
CA PRO A 155 1.84 -5.12 -10.81
C PRO A 155 3.23 -5.73 -10.66
N TYR A 156 3.44 -6.49 -9.60
CA TYR A 156 4.70 -7.22 -9.47
C TYR A 156 4.87 -8.23 -10.60
N GLN A 157 6.12 -8.42 -11.02
CA GLN A 157 6.45 -9.48 -11.95
C GLN A 157 6.30 -10.85 -11.26
N ASP A 158 5.54 -11.75 -11.90
CA ASP A 158 5.47 -13.15 -11.49
C ASP A 158 6.85 -13.82 -11.67
N ASP A 159 7.50 -13.59 -12.82
CA ASP A 159 8.81 -14.12 -13.18
C ASP A 159 9.85 -13.03 -13.45
N LYS A 160 11.11 -13.28 -13.06
CA LYS A 160 12.25 -12.35 -13.25
C LYS A 160 12.60 -12.02 -14.71
N LYS A 161 11.99 -12.69 -15.70
CA LYS A 161 12.34 -12.60 -17.13
C LYS A 161 11.28 -11.93 -18.01
N GLY A 162 10.08 -11.63 -17.48
CA GLY A 162 8.97 -11.07 -18.25
C GLY A 162 8.76 -9.57 -17.99
N LYS A 163 8.66 -8.76 -19.06
CA LYS A 163 8.11 -7.40 -18.93
C LYS A 163 6.59 -7.51 -18.73
N THR A 164 6.06 -6.82 -17.74
CA THR A 164 4.61 -6.66 -17.59
C THR A 164 4.08 -5.90 -18.79
N LYS A 165 3.08 -6.46 -19.48
CA LYS A 165 2.39 -5.75 -20.55
C LYS A 165 1.42 -4.78 -19.90
N LYS A 166 1.70 -3.48 -19.97
CA LYS A 166 0.68 -2.46 -19.70
C LYS A 166 -0.39 -2.60 -20.78
N SER A 167 -1.65 -2.72 -20.35
CA SER A 167 -2.81 -2.83 -21.24
C SER A 167 -3.73 -1.65 -20.98
N GLY A 168 -4.21 -1.01 -22.04
CA GLY A 168 -4.99 0.22 -21.97
C GLY A 168 -4.15 1.49 -22.12
N VAL A 169 -4.84 2.57 -22.50
CA VAL A 169 -4.23 3.89 -22.71
C VAL A 169 -4.54 4.77 -21.50
N PRO A 170 -3.56 5.48 -20.91
CA PRO A 170 -3.79 6.29 -19.70
C PRO A 170 -4.90 7.33 -19.85
N SER A 171 -4.95 8.06 -20.98
CA SER A 171 -5.98 9.05 -21.27
C SER A 171 -7.39 8.44 -21.33
N GLU A 172 -7.52 7.27 -21.97
CA GLU A 172 -8.77 6.51 -22.00
C GLU A 172 -9.26 6.13 -20.60
N ARG A 173 -8.34 5.67 -19.74
CA ARG A 173 -8.67 5.25 -18.37
C ARG A 173 -9.06 6.42 -17.49
N LEU A 174 -8.37 7.56 -17.64
CA LEU A 174 -8.68 8.78 -16.92
C LEU A 174 -10.06 9.34 -17.33
N ILE A 175 -10.38 9.28 -18.62
CA ILE A 175 -11.71 9.61 -19.15
C ILE A 175 -12.79 8.72 -18.53
N ASN A 176 -12.61 7.40 -18.53
CA ASN A 176 -13.59 6.49 -17.93
C ASN A 176 -13.77 6.76 -16.42
N LEU A 177 -12.68 7.11 -15.72
CA LEU A 177 -12.74 7.46 -14.31
C LEU A 177 -13.54 8.75 -14.06
N ALA A 178 -13.38 9.76 -14.92
CA ALA A 178 -14.19 10.99 -14.87
C ALA A 178 -15.67 10.71 -15.19
N GLN A 179 -15.95 9.83 -16.15
CA GLN A 179 -17.32 9.39 -16.46
C GLN A 179 -17.96 8.68 -15.26
N LEU A 180 -17.20 7.81 -14.59
CA LEU A 180 -17.64 7.19 -13.35
C LEU A 180 -17.92 8.24 -12.26
N ALA A 181 -17.02 9.21 -12.07
CA ALA A 181 -17.21 10.27 -11.07
C ALA A 181 -18.52 11.04 -11.28
N VAL A 182 -18.85 11.40 -12.52
CA VAL A 182 -20.13 12.05 -12.86
C VAL A 182 -21.32 11.13 -12.55
N LYS A 183 -21.26 9.85 -12.92
CA LYS A 183 -22.31 8.86 -12.63
C LYS A 183 -22.53 8.65 -11.12
N LEU A 184 -21.48 8.83 -10.32
CA LEU A 184 -21.51 8.73 -8.86
C LEU A 184 -21.91 10.04 -8.16
N GLY A 185 -22.11 11.12 -8.90
CA GLY A 185 -22.58 12.41 -8.37
C GLY A 185 -21.48 13.45 -8.13
N PHE A 186 -20.21 13.16 -8.43
CA PHE A 186 -19.10 14.12 -8.28
C PHE A 186 -18.95 14.99 -9.52
N LYS A 187 -19.04 16.31 -9.36
CA LYS A 187 -18.90 17.27 -10.48
C LYS A 187 -18.14 18.53 -10.04
N ASN A 188 -16.98 18.73 -10.63
CA ASN A 188 -16.21 19.98 -10.61
C ASN A 188 -15.75 20.30 -12.04
N ASP A 189 -15.08 21.44 -12.24
CA ASP A 189 -14.69 21.89 -13.58
C ASP A 189 -13.73 20.89 -14.28
N GLU A 190 -12.80 20.28 -13.56
CA GLU A 190 -11.86 19.28 -14.09
C GLU A 190 -12.56 17.98 -14.53
N ILE A 191 -13.42 17.43 -13.66
CA ILE A 191 -14.24 16.23 -13.95
C ILE A 191 -15.14 16.51 -15.14
N MET A 192 -15.81 17.66 -15.17
CA MET A 192 -16.73 18.03 -16.25
C MET A 192 -15.98 18.31 -17.55
N THR A 193 -14.76 18.85 -17.50
CA THR A 193 -13.90 19.04 -18.68
C THR A 193 -13.54 17.68 -19.28
N LEU A 194 -13.07 16.73 -18.47
CA LEU A 194 -12.75 15.37 -18.91
C LEU A 194 -14.00 14.63 -19.42
N HIS A 195 -15.14 14.80 -18.76
CA HIS A 195 -16.42 14.22 -19.16
C HIS A 195 -16.90 14.76 -20.51
N THR A 196 -16.88 16.08 -20.70
CA THR A 196 -17.33 16.74 -21.94
C THR A 196 -16.41 16.40 -23.11
N GLN A 197 -15.10 16.30 -22.84
CA GLN A 197 -14.14 15.75 -23.80
C GLN A 197 -14.55 14.32 -24.21
N ALA A 198 -14.96 13.48 -23.27
CA ALA A 198 -15.39 12.11 -23.54
C ALA A 198 -16.70 12.01 -24.35
N GLU A 199 -17.62 12.96 -24.20
CA GLU A 199 -18.85 13.06 -25.00
C GLU A 199 -18.55 13.27 -26.49
N ALA A 200 -17.39 13.86 -26.82
CA ALA A 200 -16.87 13.95 -28.19
C ALA A 200 -16.28 12.62 -28.73
N ASN A 201 -16.51 11.50 -28.03
CA ASN A 201 -16.02 10.15 -28.28
C ASN A 201 -14.60 9.86 -27.76
N ARG A 202 -14.50 9.11 -26.65
CA ARG A 202 -13.23 8.75 -25.98
C ARG A 202 -12.16 8.17 -26.90
N TYR A 203 -12.53 7.37 -27.90
CA TYR A 203 -11.55 6.77 -28.81
C TYR A 203 -11.04 7.78 -29.84
N GLN A 204 -11.79 8.84 -30.11
CA GLN A 204 -11.34 9.94 -30.94
C GLN A 204 -10.16 10.65 -30.26
N ILE A 205 -10.30 11.03 -28.98
CA ILE A 205 -9.22 11.68 -28.21
C ILE A 205 -7.96 10.82 -28.17
N VAL A 206 -8.11 9.53 -27.86
CA VAL A 206 -6.99 8.58 -27.81
C VAL A 206 -6.31 8.47 -29.18
N THR A 207 -7.10 8.48 -30.26
CA THR A 207 -6.57 8.42 -31.63
C THR A 207 -5.86 9.72 -32.01
N GLU A 208 -6.40 10.89 -31.65
CA GLU A 208 -5.75 12.18 -31.85
C GLU A 208 -4.42 12.25 -31.10
N GLU A 209 -4.39 11.84 -29.83
CA GLU A 209 -3.16 11.77 -29.04
C GLU A 209 -2.12 10.88 -29.71
N PHE A 210 -2.53 9.71 -30.17
CA PHE A 210 -1.65 8.77 -30.90
C PHE A 210 -1.14 9.36 -32.21
N LEU A 211 -1.99 10.03 -33.00
CA LEU A 211 -1.60 10.68 -34.25
C LEU A 211 -0.60 11.81 -33.99
N ASN A 212 -0.82 12.62 -32.95
CA ASN A 212 0.10 13.68 -32.54
C ASN A 212 1.45 13.15 -32.05
N GLN A 213 1.49 11.96 -31.44
CA GLN A 213 2.75 11.28 -31.09
C GLN A 213 3.52 10.79 -32.33
N LEU A 214 2.81 10.32 -33.36
CA LEU A 214 3.42 9.88 -34.62
C LEU A 214 3.83 11.05 -35.52
N GLN A 215 3.13 12.17 -35.43
CA GLN A 215 3.35 13.39 -36.20
C GLN A 215 3.57 14.59 -35.28
N PRO A 216 4.73 14.69 -34.61
CA PRO A 216 5.03 15.82 -33.74
C PRO A 216 4.95 17.15 -34.51
N LEU A 217 4.23 18.12 -33.95
CA LEU A 217 3.98 19.43 -34.56
C LEU A 217 5.26 20.26 -34.78
N ASP A 218 6.36 19.92 -34.09
CA ASP A 218 7.68 20.52 -34.29
C ASP A 218 8.38 20.01 -35.57
N ARG A 219 7.87 18.92 -36.19
CA ARG A 219 8.49 18.26 -37.35
C ARG A 219 7.57 18.15 -38.56
N TYR A 220 6.27 18.12 -38.34
CA TYR A 220 5.27 17.89 -39.38
C TYR A 220 4.22 19.00 -39.36
N HIS A 221 3.84 19.48 -40.54
CA HIS A 221 2.63 20.29 -40.68
C HIS A 221 1.44 19.34 -40.70
N VAL A 222 0.70 19.30 -39.60
CA VAL A 222 -0.47 18.45 -39.43
C VAL A 222 -1.70 19.19 -39.95
N ASP A 223 -2.41 18.58 -40.89
CA ASP A 223 -3.74 19.05 -41.26
C ASP A 223 -4.75 18.59 -40.21
N THR A 224 -5.16 19.52 -39.36
CA THR A 224 -6.06 19.25 -38.24
C THR A 224 -7.39 18.65 -38.69
N GLU A 225 -7.93 19.08 -39.84
CA GLU A 225 -9.23 18.60 -40.32
C GLU A 225 -9.15 17.13 -40.76
N THR A 226 -8.10 16.76 -41.49
CA THR A 226 -7.85 15.36 -41.86
C THR A 226 -7.60 14.48 -40.63
N ASN A 227 -6.85 14.95 -39.64
CA ASN A 227 -6.60 14.18 -38.42
C ASN A 227 -7.87 13.95 -37.60
N LEU A 228 -8.72 14.96 -37.47
CA LEU A 228 -10.04 14.83 -36.83
C LEU A 228 -10.90 13.79 -37.56
N SER A 229 -10.92 13.83 -38.89
CA SER A 229 -11.67 12.85 -39.72
C SER A 229 -11.15 11.42 -39.55
N VAL A 230 -9.83 11.23 -39.50
CA VAL A 230 -9.21 9.92 -39.24
C VAL A 230 -9.56 9.41 -37.84
N ALA A 231 -9.42 10.27 -36.83
CA ALA A 231 -9.73 9.93 -35.46
C ALA A 231 -11.19 9.51 -35.29
N GLN A 232 -12.12 10.26 -35.89
CA GLN A 232 -13.54 9.94 -35.89
C GLN A 232 -13.83 8.59 -36.57
N ASN A 233 -13.21 8.31 -37.72
CA ASN A 233 -13.39 7.04 -38.44
C ASN A 233 -12.90 5.83 -37.63
N VAL A 234 -11.72 5.93 -37.01
CA VAL A 234 -11.18 4.89 -36.13
C VAL A 234 -12.12 4.67 -34.95
N SER A 235 -12.57 5.77 -34.35
CA SER A 235 -13.46 5.78 -33.20
C SER A 235 -14.79 5.06 -33.47
N ASP A 236 -15.43 5.37 -34.60
CA ASP A 236 -16.68 4.73 -35.04
C ASP A 236 -16.47 3.23 -35.27
N ARG A 237 -15.35 2.83 -35.86
CA ARG A 237 -15.04 1.41 -36.09
C ARG A 237 -14.82 0.66 -34.80
N ILE A 238 -14.09 1.22 -33.84
CA ILE A 238 -13.85 0.58 -32.53
C ILE A 238 -15.17 0.42 -31.78
N SER A 239 -15.99 1.48 -31.76
CA SER A 239 -17.28 1.48 -31.07
C SER A 239 -18.24 0.43 -31.65
N ASN A 240 -18.21 0.21 -32.97
CA ASN A 240 -19.08 -0.76 -33.64
C ASN A 240 -18.59 -2.21 -33.59
N THR A 241 -17.34 -2.46 -33.20
CA THR A 241 -16.73 -3.80 -33.22
C THR A 241 -16.43 -4.36 -31.83
N SER A 242 -16.54 -3.53 -30.79
CA SER A 242 -16.21 -3.90 -29.42
C SER A 242 -17.48 -4.24 -28.63
N ALA A 243 -17.53 -5.44 -28.07
CA ALA A 243 -18.52 -5.80 -27.05
C ALA A 243 -17.83 -5.84 -25.68
N ILE A 244 -18.53 -5.37 -24.64
CA ILE A 244 -18.03 -5.48 -23.27
C ILE A 244 -18.09 -6.95 -22.86
N VAL A 245 -16.96 -7.51 -22.46
CA VAL A 245 -16.89 -8.89 -21.94
C VAL A 245 -17.30 -8.86 -20.48
N MET A 246 -18.45 -9.46 -20.19
CA MET A 246 -18.91 -9.68 -18.82
C MET A 246 -18.33 -10.99 -18.31
N HIS A 247 -17.40 -10.91 -17.36
CA HIS A 247 -16.97 -12.06 -16.59
C HIS A 247 -17.66 -12.04 -15.23
N ARG A 248 -18.54 -13.02 -15.02
CA ARG A 248 -19.23 -13.23 -13.75
C ARG A 248 -18.56 -14.40 -13.04
N GLU A 249 -17.31 -14.18 -12.63
CA GLU A 249 -16.61 -15.11 -11.74
C GLU A 249 -17.04 -14.83 -10.30
N GLU A 250 -17.25 -15.88 -9.50
CA GLU A 250 -17.54 -15.74 -8.08
C GLU A 250 -16.27 -15.29 -7.34
N ALA A 251 -16.43 -14.31 -6.46
CA ALA A 251 -15.31 -13.73 -5.71
C ALA A 251 -14.87 -14.67 -4.57
N GLU A 252 -13.95 -15.59 -4.85
CA GLU A 252 -13.44 -16.48 -3.81
C GLU A 252 -12.39 -15.79 -2.91
N LEU A 253 -12.63 -15.80 -1.59
CA LEU A 253 -11.66 -15.31 -0.60
C LEU A 253 -10.60 -16.35 -0.23
N THR A 254 -10.90 -17.63 -0.42
CA THR A 254 -10.03 -18.74 0.01
C THR A 254 -9.96 -19.86 -1.03
N THR A 255 -8.84 -20.60 -1.04
CA THR A 255 -8.55 -21.67 -2.00
C THR A 255 -7.74 -22.80 -1.38
N ASP A 256 -7.86 -24.01 -1.93
CA ASP A 256 -7.04 -25.17 -1.57
C ASP A 256 -5.88 -25.41 -2.56
N LEU A 257 -5.73 -24.56 -3.58
CA LEU A 257 -4.82 -24.82 -4.70
C LEU A 257 -3.42 -24.24 -4.51
N GLU A 258 -3.29 -22.93 -4.35
CA GLU A 258 -2.01 -22.23 -4.36
C GLU A 258 -1.82 -21.35 -3.13
N LYS A 259 -0.73 -21.58 -2.39
CA LYS A 259 -0.31 -20.68 -1.31
C LYS A 259 0.23 -19.38 -1.87
N LEU A 260 -0.39 -18.26 -1.53
CA LEU A 260 0.12 -16.94 -1.89
C LEU A 260 1.44 -16.61 -1.15
N PRO A 261 2.56 -16.33 -1.85
CA PRO A 261 3.83 -15.95 -1.23
C PRO A 261 3.74 -14.67 -0.38
N LYS A 262 4.48 -14.60 0.74
CA LYS A 262 4.52 -13.44 1.68
C LYS A 262 4.68 -12.09 0.96
N LYS A 263 5.56 -12.00 -0.04
CA LYS A 263 5.81 -10.77 -0.83
C LYS A 263 4.60 -10.24 -1.61
N PHE A 264 3.58 -11.06 -1.83
CA PHE A 264 2.35 -10.70 -2.55
C PHE A 264 1.15 -10.53 -1.59
N ARG A 265 1.39 -10.61 -0.28
CA ARG A 265 0.38 -10.40 0.78
C ARG A 265 0.36 -8.96 1.33
N CYS A 266 1.03 -8.04 0.63
CA CYS A 266 1.02 -6.60 0.92
C CYS A 266 1.27 -5.82 -0.37
N SER A 267 0.79 -4.58 -0.42
CA SER A 267 0.84 -3.71 -1.58
C SER A 267 0.03 -4.28 -2.76
N ARG A 268 0.45 -3.95 -3.98
CA ARG A 268 -0.15 -4.38 -5.23
C ARG A 268 0.06 -5.88 -5.54
N PRO A 269 -0.84 -6.52 -6.30
CA PRO A 269 -0.74 -7.93 -6.66
C PRO A 269 0.34 -8.18 -7.73
N SER A 270 0.61 -9.47 -8.01
CA SER A 270 1.38 -9.87 -9.20
C SER A 270 0.57 -9.68 -10.48
N TYR A 271 1.21 -9.66 -11.64
CA TYR A 271 0.52 -9.39 -12.91
C TYR A 271 -0.58 -10.42 -13.24
N LYS A 272 -0.31 -11.72 -13.06
CA LYS A 272 -1.32 -12.77 -13.27
C LYS A 272 -2.54 -12.58 -12.35
N ARG A 273 -2.28 -12.25 -11.08
CA ARG A 273 -3.32 -12.05 -10.06
C ARG A 273 -4.11 -10.78 -10.29
N TYR A 274 -3.43 -9.69 -10.66
CA TYR A 274 -4.05 -8.43 -11.07
C TYR A 274 -5.12 -8.63 -12.15
N LEU A 275 -4.82 -9.40 -13.20
CA LEU A 275 -5.76 -9.61 -14.31
C LEU A 275 -7.05 -10.30 -13.88
N HIS A 276 -6.97 -11.17 -12.87
CA HIS A 276 -8.10 -11.83 -12.25
C HIS A 276 -8.81 -10.88 -11.27
N ASP A 277 -8.08 -10.40 -10.25
CA ASP A 277 -8.62 -9.61 -9.15
C ASP A 277 -9.31 -8.32 -9.62
N ARG A 278 -8.83 -7.67 -10.69
CA ARG A 278 -9.43 -6.42 -11.19
C ARG A 278 -10.90 -6.58 -11.60
N GLN A 279 -11.33 -7.78 -11.97
CA GLN A 279 -12.71 -8.04 -12.37
C GLN A 279 -13.64 -8.17 -11.15
N LEU A 280 -13.06 -8.29 -9.96
CA LEU A 280 -13.77 -8.51 -8.71
C LEU A 280 -13.81 -7.25 -7.82
N LEU A 281 -13.05 -6.19 -8.13
CA LEU A 281 -12.97 -4.97 -7.30
C LEU A 281 -14.20 -4.07 -7.46
N PHE A 282 -15.33 -4.52 -6.93
CA PHE A 282 -16.61 -3.79 -6.83
C PHE A 282 -17.16 -3.93 -5.40
N LEU A 283 -17.97 -2.96 -4.94
CA LEU A 283 -18.41 -2.91 -3.54
C LEU A 283 -19.10 -4.19 -3.07
N GLY A 284 -19.96 -4.79 -3.91
CA GLY A 284 -20.63 -6.05 -3.57
C GLY A 284 -19.62 -7.16 -3.24
N ASN A 285 -18.54 -7.27 -4.01
CA ASN A 285 -17.50 -8.27 -3.75
C ASN A 285 -16.56 -7.91 -2.59
N ILE A 286 -16.48 -6.63 -2.21
CA ILE A 286 -15.68 -6.18 -1.06
C ILE A 286 -16.44 -6.41 0.25
N TYR A 287 -17.74 -6.13 0.29
CA TYR A 287 -18.52 -6.09 1.52
C TYR A 287 -19.49 -7.26 1.69
N GLN A 288 -20.05 -7.82 0.62
CA GLN A 288 -21.08 -8.86 0.67
C GLN A 288 -20.49 -10.23 0.31
N GLN A 289 -19.59 -10.74 1.14
CA GLN A 289 -18.93 -12.03 0.92
C GLN A 289 -19.11 -12.96 2.10
N GLU A 290 -19.51 -14.19 1.80
CA GLU A 290 -19.48 -15.27 2.78
C GLU A 290 -18.04 -15.71 3.01
N VAL A 291 -17.63 -15.66 4.27
CA VAL A 291 -16.29 -16.08 4.68
C VAL A 291 -16.30 -17.57 4.96
N VAL A 292 -15.76 -18.35 4.02
CA VAL A 292 -15.53 -19.79 4.20
C VAL A 292 -14.02 -20.04 4.29
N PRO A 293 -13.47 -20.37 5.48
CA PRO A 293 -12.05 -20.68 5.62
C PRO A 293 -11.66 -21.93 4.82
N ARG A 294 -10.54 -21.86 4.10
CA ARG A 294 -9.91 -23.00 3.39
C ARG A 294 -8.41 -23.00 3.63
N SER A 295 -7.64 -23.80 2.89
CA SER A 295 -6.20 -23.92 3.12
C SER A 295 -5.45 -22.59 3.02
N HIS A 296 -5.77 -21.75 2.03
CA HIS A 296 -5.04 -20.52 1.73
C HIS A 296 -5.99 -19.35 1.40
N ALA A 297 -5.59 -18.12 1.73
CA ALA A 297 -6.25 -16.92 1.24
C ALA A 297 -5.87 -16.61 -0.23
N THR A 298 -6.82 -16.09 -1.00
CA THR A 298 -6.61 -15.68 -2.39
C THR A 298 -5.93 -14.31 -2.47
N SER A 299 -5.45 -13.94 -3.67
CA SER A 299 -4.94 -12.58 -3.92
C SER A 299 -6.03 -11.52 -3.75
N PHE A 300 -7.24 -11.82 -4.20
CA PHE A 300 -8.41 -10.96 -4.01
C PHE A 300 -8.70 -10.71 -2.51
N ALA A 301 -8.63 -11.74 -1.66
CA ALA A 301 -8.80 -11.55 -0.21
C ALA A 301 -7.78 -10.57 0.39
N ILE A 302 -6.53 -10.58 -0.09
CA ILE A 302 -5.51 -9.59 0.31
C ILE A 302 -5.89 -8.19 -0.18
N GLN A 303 -6.32 -8.03 -1.43
CA GLN A 303 -6.71 -6.72 -1.97
C GLN A 303 -7.93 -6.15 -1.23
N ARG A 304 -8.91 -7.00 -0.91
CA ARG A 304 -10.07 -6.67 -0.07
C ARG A 304 -9.62 -6.21 1.32
N ASP A 305 -8.75 -6.97 1.99
CA ASP A 305 -8.25 -6.63 3.31
C ASP A 305 -7.48 -5.30 3.32
N ILE A 306 -6.63 -5.05 2.32
CA ILE A 306 -5.96 -3.76 2.16
C ILE A 306 -7.01 -2.64 2.08
N PHE A 307 -8.03 -2.80 1.23
CA PHE A 307 -9.08 -1.81 1.09
C PHE A 307 -9.82 -1.53 2.41
N LEU A 308 -10.24 -2.58 3.10
CA LEU A 308 -10.92 -2.49 4.40
C LEU A 308 -10.02 -1.93 5.50
N SER A 309 -8.70 -2.12 5.42
CA SER A 309 -7.76 -1.54 6.40
C SER A 309 -7.72 -0.01 6.35
N PHE A 310 -7.97 0.60 5.18
CA PHE A 310 -7.99 2.06 5.02
C PHE A 310 -9.39 2.65 5.20
N PHE A 311 -10.42 1.93 4.76
CA PHE A 311 -11.78 2.44 4.68
C PHE A 311 -12.72 1.89 5.76
N GLY A 312 -12.38 0.76 6.38
CA GLY A 312 -13.27 0.07 7.32
C GLY A 312 -14.45 -0.63 6.64
N GLU A 313 -15.28 -1.25 7.48
CA GLU A 313 -16.51 -1.95 7.09
C GLU A 313 -17.67 -0.97 6.84
N ILE A 314 -18.62 -1.35 5.98
CA ILE A 314 -19.88 -0.63 5.75
C ILE A 314 -21.02 -1.60 6.02
N ASN A 315 -22.03 -1.16 6.74
CA ASN A 315 -23.29 -1.90 6.87
C ASN A 315 -24.15 -1.64 5.63
N LEU A 316 -23.94 -2.39 4.55
CA LEU A 316 -24.80 -2.33 3.35
C LEU A 316 -26.24 -2.87 3.61
N HIS A 317 -26.51 -3.33 4.83
CA HIS A 317 -27.80 -3.84 5.30
C HIS A 317 -28.42 -2.93 6.37
N SER A 318 -28.45 -1.62 6.13
CA SER A 318 -29.48 -0.77 6.73
C SER A 318 -30.80 -0.98 5.96
N GLN A 319 -31.31 -2.22 5.94
CA GLN A 319 -32.77 -2.33 5.87
C GLN A 319 -33.24 -1.81 7.21
N ALA A 320 -34.03 -0.74 7.19
CA ALA A 320 -34.74 -0.27 8.37
C ALA A 320 -35.39 -1.48 9.04
N THR A 321 -34.77 -1.99 10.11
CA THR A 321 -35.42 -2.96 10.95
C THR A 321 -36.59 -2.23 11.59
N GLU A 322 -37.74 -2.87 11.57
CA GLU A 322 -38.97 -2.44 12.24
C GLU A 322 -38.83 -2.34 13.78
N ASP A 323 -37.60 -2.25 14.30
CA ASP A 323 -37.24 -2.17 15.71
C ASP A 323 -37.42 -0.76 16.31
N GLU A 324 -37.67 0.28 15.50
CA GLU A 324 -38.06 1.60 16.01
C GLU A 324 -39.54 1.71 16.43
N LEU A 325 -40.35 0.64 16.27
CA LEU A 325 -41.75 0.63 16.71
C LEU A 325 -41.97 0.12 18.14
N PHE A 326 -40.90 -0.27 18.87
CA PHE A 326 -41.01 -0.74 20.26
C PHE A 326 -40.09 -0.03 21.26
N ALA A 327 -39.61 1.18 20.96
CA ALA A 327 -39.07 2.06 21.99
C ALA A 327 -40.23 2.57 22.88
N SER A 328 -40.46 1.90 24.00
CA SER A 328 -41.35 2.39 25.06
C SER A 328 -40.79 3.71 25.61
N PRO A 329 -41.63 4.73 25.86
CA PRO A 329 -41.15 6.01 26.37
C PRO A 329 -40.69 5.87 27.82
N ASP A 330 -39.49 6.35 28.10
CA ASP A 330 -38.96 6.44 29.47
C ASP A 330 -39.93 7.22 30.38
N PRO A 331 -40.20 6.73 31.61
CA PRO A 331 -40.98 7.48 32.58
C PRO A 331 -40.11 8.58 33.20
N PRO A 332 -40.71 9.71 33.62
CA PRO A 332 -39.95 10.87 34.05
C PRO A 332 -39.26 10.62 35.39
N GLU A 333 -38.04 11.16 35.50
CA GLU A 333 -37.24 11.25 36.71
C GLU A 333 -38.06 11.73 37.91
N ASN A 334 -37.92 11.05 39.05
CA ASN A 334 -38.13 11.71 40.33
C ASN A 334 -37.08 11.29 41.35
N SER A 335 -36.55 12.33 41.97
CA SER A 335 -35.53 12.35 43.01
C SER A 335 -36.08 11.91 44.37
N TYR A 336 -35.13 11.64 45.28
CA TYR A 336 -35.22 11.50 46.74
C TYR A 336 -35.19 10.09 47.35
N HIS A 337 -33.99 9.77 47.89
CA HIS A 337 -33.66 9.33 49.26
C HIS A 337 -34.70 8.58 50.11
N GLY A 338 -34.26 7.45 50.69
CA GLY A 338 -34.70 7.03 52.03
C GLY A 338 -34.74 5.52 52.29
N ASP A 339 -33.63 4.99 52.81
CA ASP A 339 -33.50 4.07 53.96
C ASP A 339 -34.35 2.77 54.11
N SER A 340 -33.62 1.74 54.56
CA SER A 340 -34.03 0.61 55.43
C SER A 340 -34.73 -0.66 54.89
N SER A 341 -33.91 -1.73 54.89
CA SER A 341 -34.07 -3.01 55.63
C SER A 341 -34.88 -4.19 55.07
N GLU A 342 -34.32 -5.38 55.41
CA GLU A 342 -34.83 -6.77 55.43
C GLU A 342 -34.64 -7.61 54.14
N SER A 343 -33.63 -8.50 54.08
CA SER A 343 -33.59 -9.88 54.63
C SER A 343 -34.73 -10.74 54.10
N TYR A 344 -34.45 -11.80 53.32
CA TYR A 344 -34.58 -13.23 53.71
C TYR A 344 -33.74 -14.12 52.77
N ASP A 345 -33.03 -15.08 53.37
CA ASP A 345 -32.49 -16.27 52.73
C ASP A 345 -33.60 -17.15 52.11
N THR A 346 -33.30 -18.02 51.14
CA THR A 346 -32.90 -19.44 51.35
C THR A 346 -33.19 -20.32 50.12
N GLN A 347 -32.25 -21.25 49.87
CA GLN A 347 -32.40 -22.62 49.31
C GLN A 347 -32.71 -22.77 47.81
N SER A 348 -31.76 -23.30 47.02
CA SER A 348 -31.36 -24.72 46.91
C SER A 348 -32.45 -25.60 46.31
N TRP A 349 -32.13 -26.34 45.24
CA TRP A 349 -32.39 -27.78 45.11
C TRP A 349 -31.55 -28.34 43.95
N ASP A 350 -30.60 -29.20 44.32
CA ASP A 350 -30.03 -30.26 43.50
C ASP A 350 -31.06 -31.38 43.25
N ASN A 351 -31.03 -31.98 42.05
CA ASN A 351 -30.91 -33.43 41.82
C ASN A 351 -31.16 -33.72 40.33
N ARG A 352 -30.22 -34.29 39.57
CA ARG A 352 -29.80 -35.72 39.52
C ARG A 352 -30.91 -36.72 39.20
N ASN A 353 -30.75 -37.28 37.99
CA ASN A 353 -30.58 -38.70 37.67
C ASN A 353 -31.75 -39.56 37.19
N HIS A 354 -31.35 -40.35 36.16
CA HIS A 354 -31.79 -41.71 35.78
C HIS A 354 -33.05 -41.82 34.93
N SER A 355 -33.17 -42.75 33.99
CA SER A 355 -32.29 -43.70 33.28
C SER A 355 -33.20 -44.44 32.28
N ASN A 356 -32.63 -45.42 31.56
CA ASN A 356 -33.30 -46.49 30.79
C ASN A 356 -33.58 -46.22 29.31
N THR A 357 -33.42 -47.16 28.38
CA THR A 357 -32.57 -48.37 28.13
C THR A 357 -33.15 -49.00 26.86
N ASP A 358 -32.33 -49.81 26.17
CA ASP A 358 -32.68 -50.83 25.16
C ASP A 358 -33.15 -50.33 23.77
N GLY A 359 -32.67 -50.87 22.65
CA GLY A 359 -31.73 -51.96 22.41
C GLY A 359 -31.90 -52.55 21.01
N LEU A 360 -30.77 -52.92 20.38
CA LEU A 360 -30.55 -54.06 19.44
C LEU A 360 -31.16 -53.95 18.01
N GLN A 361 -30.57 -54.43 16.90
CA GLN A 361 -29.30 -55.11 16.60
C GLN A 361 -29.10 -55.19 15.05
N GLU A 362 -27.83 -55.17 14.63
CA GLU A 362 -27.14 -56.02 13.64
C GLU A 362 -27.70 -56.33 12.24
N HIS A 363 -26.85 -56.12 11.21
CA HIS A 363 -26.19 -57.24 10.50
C HIS A 363 -24.92 -56.81 9.75
N GLN A 364 -23.86 -57.60 9.96
CA GLN A 364 -22.56 -57.64 9.26
C GLN A 364 -22.67 -58.43 7.94
N ASP A 365 -21.77 -58.18 6.98
CA ASP A 365 -20.69 -59.13 6.61
C ASP A 365 -19.91 -58.68 5.35
N GLY A 366 -18.57 -58.75 5.42
CA GLY A 366 -17.65 -58.76 4.26
C GLY A 366 -17.50 -60.20 3.71
N PRO A 367 -16.34 -60.66 3.17
CA PRO A 367 -15.11 -59.96 2.77
C PRO A 367 -14.43 -60.53 1.46
N HIS A 368 -13.23 -60.01 1.17
CA HIS A 368 -12.01 -60.71 0.69
C HIS A 368 -11.54 -60.73 -0.80
N ASP A 369 -10.21 -60.55 -0.89
CA ASP A 369 -9.19 -60.98 -1.87
C ASP A 369 -8.78 -60.04 -3.03
N GLU A 370 -7.52 -59.99 -3.49
CA GLU A 370 -6.14 -60.09 -2.95
C GLU A 370 -5.18 -59.97 -4.18
N ALA A 371 -3.93 -59.56 -3.93
CA ALA A 371 -2.71 -59.79 -4.75
C ALA A 371 -2.47 -58.94 -6.03
N GLU A 372 -1.26 -58.54 -6.47
CA GLU A 372 0.14 -58.62 -5.99
C GLU A 372 1.06 -57.83 -6.97
N HIS A 373 2.35 -57.70 -6.58
CA HIS A 373 3.57 -57.20 -7.26
C HIS A 373 3.97 -55.74 -6.96
N GLN A 374 4.89 -55.48 -6.02
CA GLN A 374 6.38 -55.64 -6.04
C GLN A 374 7.05 -54.85 -7.17
N ALA A 375 8.22 -54.20 -7.03
CA ALA A 375 9.11 -53.78 -5.94
C ALA A 375 10.23 -52.98 -6.65
N HIS A 376 10.78 -51.94 -6.03
CA HIS A 376 12.24 -51.70 -6.07
C HIS A 376 12.63 -50.66 -5.02
N GLU A 377 13.27 -51.16 -3.97
CA GLU A 377 14.03 -50.40 -3.00
C GLU A 377 15.30 -49.81 -3.64
N SER A 378 15.69 -48.62 -3.18
CA SER A 378 17.09 -48.19 -3.10
C SER A 378 17.22 -47.21 -1.95
N ARG A 379 17.56 -47.74 -0.77
CA ARG A 379 18.13 -46.98 0.35
C ARG A 379 19.54 -46.54 -0.04
N LEU A 380 19.82 -45.25 0.00
CA LEU A 380 21.14 -44.73 0.32
C LEU A 380 20.99 -43.63 1.37
N SER A 381 21.53 -43.94 2.53
CA SER A 381 21.82 -43.07 3.65
C SER A 381 22.93 -42.09 3.29
N GLU A 382 22.68 -40.79 3.46
CA GLU A 382 23.73 -39.78 3.64
C GLU A 382 23.11 -38.49 4.23
N SER A 383 23.54 -38.16 5.44
CA SER A 383 23.66 -36.78 5.96
C SER A 383 25.12 -36.63 6.38
N PRO A 384 25.71 -35.43 6.50
CA PRO A 384 25.20 -34.08 6.24
C PRO A 384 26.15 -33.21 5.39
N GLU A 385 25.64 -32.22 4.67
CA GLU A 385 26.44 -31.01 4.41
C GLU A 385 25.55 -29.79 4.18
N SER A 386 25.74 -28.84 5.09
CA SER A 386 25.13 -27.52 5.16
C SER A 386 25.83 -26.57 4.19
N ASP A 387 25.10 -26.04 3.22
CA ASP A 387 25.47 -24.81 2.50
C ASP A 387 24.20 -24.10 2.03
N ASP A 388 23.67 -23.23 2.90
CA ASP A 388 22.64 -22.25 2.55
C ASP A 388 23.24 -20.84 2.81
N PRO A 389 23.78 -20.15 1.79
CA PRO A 389 24.35 -18.83 1.95
C PRO A 389 23.26 -17.77 1.76
N LEU A 390 22.20 -17.83 2.56
CA LEU A 390 21.22 -16.75 2.72
C LEU A 390 20.79 -16.63 4.19
N ASN A 391 21.76 -16.63 5.10
CA ASN A 391 21.54 -16.27 6.49
C ASN A 391 22.51 -15.15 6.91
N GLN A 392 22.12 -13.91 6.62
CA GLN A 392 22.57 -12.73 7.37
C GLN A 392 21.37 -11.80 7.60
N PRO A 393 21.26 -11.22 8.82
CA PRO A 393 20.04 -10.58 9.30
C PRO A 393 19.83 -9.24 8.58
N GLN A 394 18.85 -9.18 7.68
CA GLN A 394 18.33 -7.92 7.15
C GLN A 394 17.39 -7.28 8.17
N SER A 395 17.99 -6.75 9.23
CA SER A 395 17.36 -5.71 10.06
C SER A 395 17.28 -4.44 9.22
N ARG A 396 16.14 -4.21 8.56
CA ARG A 396 15.83 -2.92 7.93
C ARG A 396 14.38 -2.56 8.23
N ALA A 397 14.18 -2.05 9.43
CA ALA A 397 13.00 -1.27 9.79
C ALA A 397 13.10 0.07 9.03
N ASP A 398 12.22 0.26 8.05
CA ASP A 398 11.97 1.55 7.41
C ASP A 398 10.73 2.16 8.05
N SER A 399 10.97 3.05 9.00
CA SER A 399 9.98 4.01 9.51
C SER A 399 9.87 5.16 8.49
N TRP A 400 8.69 5.35 7.91
CA TRP A 400 8.33 6.54 7.15
C TRP A 400 7.09 7.16 7.77
N GLU A 401 7.24 7.69 8.98
CA GLU A 401 6.59 8.96 9.25
C GLU A 401 7.27 10.00 8.36
N THR A 402 6.54 11.01 7.91
CA THR A 402 7.11 12.35 7.84
C THR A 402 7.60 12.71 9.25
N HIS A 403 8.76 12.17 9.62
CA HIS A 403 9.63 12.83 10.56
C HIS A 403 9.91 14.17 9.92
N SER A 404 9.16 15.16 10.38
CA SER A 404 9.58 16.54 10.27
C SER A 404 11.08 16.56 10.61
N ILE A 405 11.81 17.37 9.84
CA ILE A 405 13.26 17.60 9.93
C ILE A 405 13.70 18.02 11.36
N SER A 406 12.78 18.18 12.30
CA SER A 406 13.01 18.20 13.76
C SER A 406 13.76 16.97 14.29
N THR A 407 13.78 15.85 13.57
CA THR A 407 14.51 14.64 14.00
C THR A 407 15.99 14.65 13.62
N LEU A 408 16.36 15.39 12.55
CA LEU A 408 17.76 15.58 12.18
C LEU A 408 18.47 16.54 13.13
N SER A 409 17.78 17.51 13.76
CA SER A 409 18.42 18.39 14.75
C SER A 409 18.86 17.64 16.01
N ASN A 410 18.17 16.55 16.37
CA ASN A 410 18.51 15.70 17.52
C ASN A 410 19.58 14.64 17.20
N PHE A 411 19.93 14.46 15.92
CA PHE A 411 20.93 13.50 15.45
C PHE A 411 22.38 14.01 15.58
N TRP A 412 22.57 15.33 15.59
CA TRP A 412 23.88 15.96 15.70
C TRP A 412 24.09 16.49 17.13
N ALA A 413 24.96 15.83 17.90
CA ALA A 413 25.35 16.31 19.24
C ALA A 413 26.68 17.08 19.18
N GLY A 414 26.78 18.21 19.88
CA GLY A 414 28.00 19.04 19.94
C GLY A 414 28.14 20.05 18.78
N ASP A 415 29.37 20.43 18.43
CA ASP A 415 29.73 21.45 17.41
C ASP A 415 29.31 21.09 15.96
N ASP A 416 28.83 19.87 15.71
CA ASP A 416 28.47 19.36 14.37
C ASP A 416 27.00 19.66 13.95
N GLN A 417 26.39 20.73 14.49
CA GLN A 417 24.98 21.02 14.26
C GLN A 417 24.62 21.16 12.78
N LEU A 418 23.40 20.75 12.45
CA LEU A 418 22.84 20.94 11.12
C LEU A 418 22.44 22.42 10.96
N ILE A 419 23.19 23.15 10.14
CA ILE A 419 23.01 24.60 9.93
C ILE A 419 22.14 24.82 8.71
N SER A 420 21.06 25.60 8.88
CA SER A 420 20.19 26.01 7.77
C SER A 420 20.77 27.23 7.06
N LEU A 421 20.81 27.21 5.73
CA LEU A 421 21.16 28.38 4.93
C LEU A 421 20.02 29.38 4.93
N GLU A 422 20.33 30.68 4.95
CA GLU A 422 19.29 31.71 4.84
C GLU A 422 18.58 31.61 3.46
N PRO A 423 17.26 31.88 3.41
CA PRO A 423 16.47 31.69 2.20
C PRO A 423 16.99 32.45 0.96
N LEU A 424 17.65 33.59 1.16
CA LEU A 424 18.12 34.47 0.08
C LEU A 424 19.57 34.21 -0.35
N THR A 425 20.32 33.35 0.35
CA THR A 425 21.74 33.09 0.04
C THR A 425 21.89 32.03 -1.03
N THR A 426 22.63 32.31 -2.11
CA THR A 426 22.99 31.28 -3.10
C THR A 426 23.82 30.17 -2.41
N PRO A 427 23.37 28.90 -2.40
CA PRO A 427 24.10 27.84 -1.72
C PRO A 427 25.53 27.63 -2.26
N SER A 428 25.75 27.86 -3.56
CA SER A 428 27.05 27.78 -4.22
C SER A 428 28.09 28.72 -3.61
N ASP A 429 27.75 30.00 -3.50
CA ASP A 429 28.68 31.06 -3.11
C ASP A 429 29.05 30.90 -1.63
N PHE A 430 28.05 30.54 -0.82
CA PHE A 430 28.24 30.26 0.60
C PHE A 430 29.10 29.02 0.84
N LEU A 431 28.80 27.89 0.18
CA LEU A 431 29.54 26.64 0.39
C LEU A 431 30.98 26.75 -0.15
N ASN A 432 31.21 27.44 -1.26
CA ASN A 432 32.57 27.71 -1.75
C ASN A 432 33.36 28.59 -0.79
N GLY A 433 32.75 29.66 -0.27
CA GLY A 433 33.35 30.51 0.75
C GLY A 433 33.69 29.70 2.01
N LEU A 434 32.83 28.76 2.39
CA LEU A 434 33.07 27.90 3.54
C LEU A 434 34.19 26.88 3.30
N LEU A 435 34.20 26.20 2.15
CA LEU A 435 35.25 25.26 1.75
C LEU A 435 36.62 25.93 1.65
N SER A 436 36.68 27.24 1.36
CA SER A 436 37.94 27.99 1.37
C SER A 436 38.46 28.33 2.78
N GLN A 437 37.64 28.14 3.81
CA GLN A 437 37.94 28.51 5.20
C GLN A 437 38.12 27.32 6.15
N THR A 438 37.77 26.11 5.70
CA THR A 438 37.92 24.88 6.50
C THR A 438 38.44 23.72 5.66
N ASP A 439 39.24 22.87 6.30
CA ASP A 439 39.66 21.57 5.77
C ASP A 439 38.65 20.45 6.05
N ASP A 440 37.54 20.78 6.72
CA ASP A 440 36.47 19.84 7.06
C ASP A 440 35.71 19.36 5.84
N ILE A 441 35.05 18.21 6.00
CA ILE A 441 34.12 17.67 5.03
C ILE A 441 32.76 18.32 5.24
N LEU A 442 32.15 18.81 4.17
CA LEU A 442 30.79 19.34 4.16
C LEU A 442 29.82 18.31 3.58
N LEU A 443 28.78 17.98 4.35
CA LEU A 443 27.60 17.28 3.84
C LEU A 443 26.47 18.30 3.65
N TYR A 444 26.02 18.48 2.41
CA TYR A 444 24.95 19.42 2.06
C TYR A 444 23.67 18.69 1.66
N PHE A 445 22.58 19.00 2.36
CA PHE A 445 21.23 18.46 2.14
C PHE A 445 20.45 19.40 1.23
N TRP A 446 20.38 19.09 -0.06
CA TRP A 446 19.87 20.04 -1.06
C TRP A 446 18.36 20.30 -0.95
N GLN A 447 17.58 19.33 -0.46
CA GLN A 447 16.14 19.49 -0.30
C GLN A 447 15.77 20.47 0.81
N THR A 448 16.58 20.49 1.88
CA THR A 448 16.30 21.28 3.08
C THR A 448 17.16 22.53 3.17
N ARG A 449 18.10 22.72 2.23
CA ARG A 449 19.11 23.80 2.22
C ARG A 449 19.91 23.85 3.52
N GLN A 450 20.23 22.68 4.06
CA GLN A 450 21.00 22.53 5.29
C GLN A 450 22.38 21.93 5.02
N TYR A 451 23.34 22.18 5.90
CA TYR A 451 24.64 21.53 5.84
C TYR A 451 25.19 21.23 7.24
N THR A 452 26.14 20.31 7.30
CA THR A 452 26.93 20.03 8.52
C THR A 452 28.40 19.90 8.13
N ARG A 453 29.28 20.16 9.10
CA ARG A 453 30.73 20.03 8.98
C ARG A 453 31.17 18.79 9.74
N LEU A 454 32.09 18.05 9.14
CA LEU A 454 32.68 16.87 9.73
C LEU A 454 34.19 16.98 9.67
N SER A 455 34.87 16.72 10.78
CA SER A 455 36.32 16.79 10.80
C SER A 455 36.95 15.87 9.76
N SER A 456 37.96 16.37 9.06
CA SER A 456 38.76 15.57 8.11
C SER A 456 39.91 14.80 8.76
N ARG A 457 39.92 14.70 10.10
CA ARG A 457 40.94 13.94 10.83
C ARG A 457 40.65 12.45 10.73
N SER A 458 41.69 11.65 10.51
CA SER A 458 41.57 10.19 10.36
C SER A 458 40.93 9.47 11.55
N GLN A 459 41.09 10.01 12.76
CA GLN A 459 40.46 9.48 13.97
C GLN A 459 38.92 9.59 13.97
N ASP A 460 38.35 10.46 13.13
CA ASP A 460 36.92 10.70 13.01
C ASP A 460 36.28 9.94 11.84
N GLU A 461 37.04 9.08 11.14
CA GLU A 461 36.55 8.22 10.05
C GLU A 461 35.39 7.32 10.52
N ASN A 462 35.51 6.72 11.71
CA ASN A 462 34.45 5.90 12.29
C ASN A 462 33.17 6.70 12.55
N LEU A 463 33.31 7.97 12.93
CA LEU A 463 32.17 8.87 13.17
C LEU A 463 31.50 9.25 11.85
N PHE A 464 32.30 9.58 10.82
CA PHE A 464 31.82 9.83 9.47
C PHE A 464 31.06 8.61 8.90
N ASP A 465 31.65 7.42 9.02
CA ASP A 465 31.07 6.16 8.56
C ASP A 465 29.77 5.83 9.29
N SER A 466 29.72 6.00 10.61
CA SER A 466 28.51 5.79 11.40
C SER A 466 27.38 6.72 10.95
N LYS A 467 27.69 8.02 10.78
CA LYS A 467 26.70 9.03 10.38
C LYS A 467 26.19 8.80 8.95
N THR A 468 27.08 8.52 8.01
CA THR A 468 26.71 8.28 6.61
C THR A 468 26.01 6.93 6.40
N ARG A 469 26.34 5.90 7.19
CA ARG A 469 25.57 4.64 7.21
C ARG A 469 24.14 4.86 7.72
N LEU A 470 23.95 5.69 8.75
CA LEU A 470 22.59 6.01 9.21
C LEU A 470 21.79 6.74 8.12
N LEU A 471 22.39 7.73 7.47
CA LEU A 471 21.77 8.44 6.35
C LEU A 471 21.44 7.47 5.18
N ALA A 472 22.34 6.55 4.85
CA ALA A 472 22.09 5.51 3.85
C ALA A 472 20.95 4.55 4.24
N ASN A 473 20.81 4.28 5.54
CA ASN A 473 19.71 3.48 6.10
C ASN A 473 18.38 4.24 5.98
N GLN A 474 18.38 5.54 6.29
CA GLN A 474 17.29 6.52 6.07
C GLN A 474 17.06 6.88 4.59
N HIS A 475 17.48 5.99 3.68
CA HIS A 475 17.28 6.10 2.24
C HIS A 475 17.83 7.40 1.66
N GLN A 476 18.94 7.92 2.17
CA GLN A 476 19.68 8.98 1.50
C GLN A 476 20.70 8.38 0.51
N MET A 477 21.03 9.14 -0.52
CA MET A 477 22.09 8.90 -1.50
C MET A 477 23.10 10.04 -1.47
N PHE A 478 24.33 9.72 -1.87
CA PHE A 478 25.45 10.63 -1.83
C PHE A 478 25.94 10.92 -3.24
N VAL A 479 26.07 12.19 -3.58
CA VAL A 479 26.55 12.64 -4.89
C VAL A 479 27.81 13.46 -4.67
N SER A 480 28.87 13.10 -5.38
CA SER A 480 30.09 13.90 -5.49
C SER A 480 30.12 14.60 -6.83
N ILE A 481 30.55 15.85 -6.81
CA ILE A 481 30.77 16.65 -8.01
C ILE A 481 32.27 16.79 -8.18
N SER A 482 32.88 15.82 -8.86
CA SER A 482 34.27 15.99 -9.32
C SER A 482 34.27 16.93 -10.54
N ARG A 483 35.43 17.53 -10.83
CA ARG A 483 35.69 18.65 -11.78
C ARG A 483 35.13 18.54 -13.21
N THR A 484 34.41 17.48 -13.55
CA THR A 484 33.78 17.35 -14.88
C THR A 484 32.32 16.86 -14.87
N LYS A 485 31.88 16.00 -13.93
CA LYS A 485 30.46 15.53 -13.84
C LYS A 485 30.07 15.04 -12.42
N PRO A 486 28.80 15.26 -12.00
CA PRO A 486 28.25 14.65 -10.79
C PRO A 486 28.19 13.13 -10.94
N HIS A 487 28.49 12.39 -9.88
CA HIS A 487 28.35 10.94 -9.85
C HIS A 487 27.90 10.45 -8.47
N LEU A 488 27.17 9.33 -8.47
CA LEU A 488 26.75 8.65 -7.25
C LEU A 488 27.95 8.01 -6.57
N VAL A 489 28.09 8.25 -5.27
CA VAL A 489 29.15 7.66 -4.45
C VAL A 489 28.56 6.53 -3.61
N LEU A 490 29.16 5.34 -3.71
CA LEU A 490 28.76 4.21 -2.89
C LEU A 490 29.25 4.41 -1.45
N PRO A 491 28.50 3.98 -0.42
CA PRO A 491 28.90 4.17 0.99
C PRO A 491 30.33 3.69 1.30
N LYS A 492 30.77 2.58 0.69
CA LYS A 492 32.13 2.02 0.87
C LYS A 492 33.26 2.93 0.37
N ASP A 493 32.98 3.82 -0.57
CA ASP A 493 33.95 4.72 -1.21
C ASP A 493 33.75 6.17 -0.75
N LEU A 494 32.80 6.40 0.15
CA LEU A 494 32.29 7.71 0.49
C LEU A 494 33.29 8.56 1.26
N TYR A 495 33.93 8.00 2.29
CA TYR A 495 34.91 8.72 3.09
C TYR A 495 36.13 9.16 2.26
N ASN A 496 36.70 8.24 1.47
CA ASN A 496 37.82 8.56 0.56
C ASN A 496 37.44 9.63 -0.47
N THR A 497 36.21 9.59 -0.97
CA THR A 497 35.70 10.61 -1.91
C THR A 497 35.48 11.95 -1.21
N ALA A 498 34.94 11.93 0.00
CA ALA A 498 34.73 13.12 0.81
C ALA A 498 36.04 13.79 1.24
N MET A 499 37.08 13.01 1.54
CA MET A 499 38.41 13.53 1.85
C MET A 499 39.06 14.22 0.65
N ARG A 500 38.81 13.73 -0.56
CA ARG A 500 39.34 14.32 -1.80
C ARG A 500 38.56 15.55 -2.26
N GLU A 501 37.24 15.47 -2.23
CA GLU A 501 36.36 16.46 -2.87
C GLU A 501 35.80 17.48 -1.86
N LYS A 502 35.92 17.22 -0.55
CA LYS A 502 35.49 18.04 0.60
C LYS A 502 33.99 18.36 0.67
N LEU A 503 33.25 18.27 -0.43
CA LEU A 503 31.81 18.46 -0.51
C LEU A 503 31.12 17.18 -1.00
N ILE A 504 30.11 16.76 -0.24
CA ILE A 504 29.20 15.68 -0.62
C ILE A 504 27.77 16.20 -0.54
N LEU A 505 27.00 15.96 -1.60
CA LEU A 505 25.58 16.26 -1.63
C LEU A 505 24.77 15.06 -1.14
N VAL A 506 23.78 15.32 -0.29
CA VAL A 506 22.93 14.30 0.35
C VAL A 506 21.45 14.58 0.06
N GLY A 507 20.72 13.54 -0.32
CA GLY A 507 19.28 13.61 -0.55
C GLY A 507 18.68 12.23 -0.85
N PRO A 508 17.36 12.09 -0.99
CA PRO A 508 16.69 10.80 -0.91
C PRO A 508 16.92 9.90 -2.14
N LYS A 509 17.02 8.61 -1.87
CA LYS A 509 17.18 7.49 -2.80
C LYS A 509 15.89 7.19 -3.58
N HIS A 510 14.74 7.65 -3.08
CA HIS A 510 13.40 7.47 -3.66
C HIS A 510 12.93 8.59 -4.59
N ASP A 511 13.83 9.47 -5.02
CA ASP A 511 13.65 10.26 -6.27
C ASP A 511 13.70 9.36 -7.54
N ARG A 512 13.24 8.11 -7.41
CA ARG A 512 13.06 7.06 -8.43
C ARG A 512 11.59 6.87 -8.80
N MET A 513 10.72 7.82 -8.49
CA MET A 513 9.34 7.82 -8.98
C MET A 513 9.28 8.50 -10.37
N GLY A 514 9.62 7.73 -11.41
CA GLY A 514 9.24 8.05 -12.80
C GLY A 514 10.32 8.48 -13.79
N LEU A 515 11.61 8.11 -13.68
CA LEU A 515 12.65 8.75 -14.54
C LEU A 515 13.64 7.73 -15.15
N SER A 516 13.55 7.50 -16.46
CA SER A 516 14.56 6.81 -17.30
C SER A 516 15.44 7.84 -18.00
N ARG A 517 16.77 7.69 -17.91
CA ARG A 517 17.84 8.54 -18.52
C ARG A 517 17.89 10.01 -18.12
N ASP A 518 16.79 10.62 -17.71
CA ASP A 518 16.71 12.05 -17.41
C ASP A 518 17.18 12.41 -15.98
N LEU A 519 17.51 11.43 -15.12
CA LEU A 519 18.03 11.71 -13.77
C LEU A 519 19.37 12.44 -13.83
N MET A 520 20.32 12.05 -14.68
CA MET A 520 21.58 12.78 -14.81
C MET A 520 21.38 14.19 -15.37
N SER A 521 20.30 14.40 -16.15
CA SER A 521 19.87 15.63 -16.82
C SER A 521 19.06 16.57 -15.91
N GLN A 522 18.23 16.04 -15.00
CA GLN A 522 17.43 16.81 -14.03
C GLN A 522 18.16 17.00 -12.70
N VAL A 523 18.95 16.02 -12.26
CA VAL A 523 20.04 16.24 -11.32
C VAL A 523 21.00 17.23 -11.97
N GLN A 524 21.34 17.13 -13.27
CA GLN A 524 22.00 18.23 -13.99
C GLN A 524 21.21 19.53 -13.90
N ASN A 525 19.89 19.63 -14.11
CA ASN A 525 19.24 20.95 -14.16
C ASN A 525 19.04 21.57 -12.77
N ARG A 526 18.84 20.76 -11.71
CA ARG A 526 18.76 21.24 -10.31
C ARG A 526 20.15 21.42 -9.67
N ILE A 527 21.10 20.53 -9.95
CA ILE A 527 22.51 20.70 -9.57
C ILE A 527 23.17 21.76 -10.44
N PHE A 528 22.79 21.99 -11.70
CA PHE A 528 23.34 23.06 -12.58
C PHE A 528 22.61 24.38 -12.35
N GLY A 529 21.35 24.41 -11.93
CA GLY A 529 20.81 25.59 -11.25
C GLY A 529 21.61 25.98 -9.99
N PHE A 530 22.28 25.00 -9.36
CA PHE A 530 23.24 25.15 -8.27
C PHE A 530 24.71 25.34 -8.74
N LEU A 531 25.13 24.83 -9.92
CA LEU A 531 26.50 24.87 -10.45
C LEU A 531 26.76 26.00 -11.47
N ASP A 532 25.73 26.58 -12.10
CA ASP A 532 25.86 27.71 -13.04
C ASP A 532 26.39 28.98 -12.35
N ARG A 533 26.66 28.92 -11.04
CA ARG A 533 27.33 29.96 -10.25
C ARG A 533 28.54 29.47 -9.45
N VAL A 534 28.93 28.18 -9.56
CA VAL A 534 30.17 27.66 -8.95
C VAL A 534 31.29 27.74 -9.98
N ASN A 535 32.15 28.75 -9.87
CA ASN A 535 33.38 28.81 -10.64
C ASN A 535 34.39 27.79 -10.07
N LEU A 536 34.33 26.52 -10.52
CA LEU A 536 35.30 25.47 -10.15
C LEU A 536 36.67 25.63 -10.85
N HIS A 537 37.03 26.84 -11.28
CA HIS A 537 38.18 27.07 -12.15
C HIS A 537 39.52 27.35 -11.45
N GLU A 538 39.60 27.31 -10.13
CA GLU A 538 40.91 27.40 -9.47
C GLU A 538 41.19 26.21 -8.54
N PRO A 539 42.38 25.59 -8.67
CA PRO A 539 42.82 24.58 -7.73
C PRO A 539 43.07 25.24 -6.38
N ILE A 540 42.35 24.79 -5.34
CA ILE A 540 42.79 24.98 -3.96
C ILE A 540 44.09 24.18 -3.81
N ALA A 541 45.18 24.89 -3.52
CA ALA A 541 46.53 24.37 -3.32
C ALA A 541 46.75 23.91 -1.88
#